data_AF-A0A832H524-F1
#
_entry.id   AF-A0A832H524-F1
#
_cell.length_a   1.000
_cell.length_b   1.000
_cell.length_c   1.000
_cell.angle_alpha   90.00
_cell.angle_beta   90.00
_cell.angle_gamma   90.00
#
_symmetry.space_group_name_H-M   'P 1'
#
loop_
_entity.id
_entity.type
_entity.pdbx_description
1 polymer ?
#
loop_
_entity_poly.entity_id
_entity_poly.type
_entity_poly.pdbx_seq_one_letter_code
_entity_poly.pdbx_strand_id
1 'polypeptide(L)'
;MQKLENKELIAKRLENVLNQAKGSDFKDFKNAELLEKLAENAPEGIKEKIEEVKENLIERIGLNLEQKPAEWQERFKNYVENTAGEAEKKAEILQRIRTKIQQREQNQSALQKLQILNEIRLRLNPLPTSTTSTSPLRTREKFCVAQWDPVCGKNGKTYSNSCFAKAAGVEIAHPGICENNTTTSDFREEEKIKPLTEEEARAIALESECAKIGKLSQQAAFNKFSQTWWIEMKVDEKVIREKNISDKMCNPACVVNAITKKAEINWRCTGLIK
;
A
#
# COMPACT_ATOMS: atom_id res chain seq x y z
N MET A 1 -18.29 -3.88 39.86
CA MET A 1 -16.90 -3.44 39.59
C MET A 1 -16.54 -3.83 38.17
N GLN A 2 -16.64 -2.89 37.23
CA GLN A 2 -16.31 -3.14 35.82
C GLN A 2 -14.81 -3.45 35.70
N LYS A 3 -14.49 -4.56 35.04
CA LYS A 3 -13.12 -4.98 34.73
C LYS A 3 -12.42 -3.85 33.99
N LEU A 4 -11.35 -3.29 34.56
CA LEU A 4 -10.41 -2.46 33.80
C LEU A 4 -9.95 -3.29 32.60
N GLU A 5 -10.44 -2.99 31.40
CA GLU A 5 -9.81 -3.49 30.19
C GLU A 5 -8.36 -2.99 30.19
N ASN A 6 -7.41 -3.87 29.87
CA ASN A 6 -6.01 -3.51 29.74
C ASN A 6 -5.89 -2.35 28.73
N LYS A 7 -5.32 -1.22 29.13
CA LYS A 7 -5.18 0.00 28.30
C LYS A 7 -4.59 -0.28 26.93
N GLU A 8 -3.66 -1.23 26.85
CA GLU A 8 -3.01 -1.68 25.61
C GLU A 8 -3.97 -2.41 24.65
N LEU A 9 -4.94 -3.14 25.21
CA LEU A 9 -5.96 -3.85 24.44
C LEU A 9 -6.95 -2.87 23.78
N ILE A 10 -7.15 -1.70 24.39
CA ILE A 10 -8.08 -0.68 23.90
C ILE A 10 -7.53 -0.02 22.62
N ALA A 11 -6.27 0.43 22.63
CA ALA A 11 -5.61 0.97 21.42
C ALA A 11 -5.65 -0.03 20.26
N LYS A 12 -5.24 -1.27 20.52
CA LYS A 12 -5.21 -2.32 19.49
C LYS A 12 -6.60 -2.64 18.92
N ARG A 13 -7.62 -2.69 19.76
CA ARG A 13 -9.01 -2.90 19.32
C ARG A 13 -9.51 -1.71 18.50
N LEU A 14 -9.25 -0.49 18.97
CA LEU A 14 -9.63 0.73 18.27
C LEU A 14 -8.99 0.78 16.88
N GLU A 15 -7.68 0.54 16.80
CA GLU A 15 -6.95 0.48 15.54
C GLU A 15 -7.49 -0.60 14.58
N ASN A 16 -7.77 -1.80 15.09
CA ASN A 16 -8.37 -2.87 14.29
C ASN A 16 -9.73 -2.46 13.70
N VAL A 17 -10.60 -1.83 14.51
CA VAL A 17 -11.91 -1.35 14.06
C VAL A 17 -11.76 -0.28 12.99
N LEU A 18 -10.86 0.69 13.18
CA LEU A 18 -10.62 1.77 12.22
C LEU A 18 -10.04 1.23 10.90
N ASN A 19 -9.16 0.23 10.96
CA ASN A 19 -8.55 -0.38 9.78
C ASN A 19 -9.55 -1.24 8.99
N GLN A 20 -10.40 -2.01 9.69
CA GLN A 20 -11.43 -2.87 9.10
C GLN A 20 -12.66 -2.10 8.61
N ALA A 21 -12.85 -0.86 9.07
CA ALA A 21 -13.92 -0.01 8.59
C ALA A 21 -13.80 0.18 7.06
N LYS A 22 -14.88 -0.18 6.35
CA LYS A 22 -15.08 0.17 4.95
C LYS A 22 -15.15 1.70 4.88
N GLY A 23 -14.39 2.31 3.97
CA GLY A 23 -14.31 3.76 3.88
C GLY A 23 -13.72 4.23 2.56
N SER A 24 -13.77 5.55 2.36
CA SER A 24 -13.15 6.21 1.21
C SER A 24 -11.62 6.13 1.27
N ASP A 25 -10.97 6.59 0.19
CA ASP A 25 -9.52 6.81 0.12
C ASP A 25 -8.98 7.73 1.25
N PHE A 26 -9.86 8.50 1.90
CA PHE A 26 -9.54 9.50 2.91
C PHE A 26 -10.05 9.13 4.31
N LYS A 27 -10.39 7.84 4.52
CA LYS A 27 -10.91 7.34 5.79
C LYS A 27 -9.99 7.64 6.98
N ASP A 28 -8.67 7.62 6.78
CA ASP A 28 -7.71 7.90 7.84
C ASP A 28 -7.85 9.33 8.37
N PHE A 29 -8.07 10.30 7.49
CA PHE A 29 -8.32 11.68 7.90
C PHE A 29 -9.65 11.81 8.66
N LYS A 30 -10.70 11.15 8.18
CA LYS A 30 -12.00 11.17 8.87
C LYS A 30 -11.95 10.50 10.24
N ASN A 31 -11.20 9.42 10.34
CA ASN A 31 -10.96 8.71 11.59
C ASN A 31 -10.15 9.58 12.57
N ALA A 32 -9.14 10.31 12.10
CA ALA A 32 -8.40 11.25 12.93
C ALA A 32 -9.32 12.37 13.49
N GLU A 33 -10.20 12.95 12.67
CA GLU A 33 -11.21 13.91 13.14
C GLU A 33 -12.15 13.33 14.21
N LEU A 34 -12.55 12.06 14.05
CA LEU A 34 -13.39 11.38 15.03
C LEU A 34 -12.63 11.15 16.34
N LEU A 35 -11.37 10.73 16.26
CA LEU A 35 -10.51 10.49 17.43
C LEU A 35 -10.26 11.77 18.22
N GLU A 36 -10.11 12.92 17.57
CA GLU A 36 -10.04 14.22 18.29
C GLU A 36 -11.27 14.44 19.16
N LYS A 37 -12.47 14.26 18.59
CA LYS A 37 -13.73 14.43 19.33
C LYS A 37 -13.90 13.40 20.46
N LEU A 38 -13.44 12.17 20.24
CA LEU A 38 -13.48 11.12 21.26
C LEU A 38 -12.51 11.42 22.40
N ALA A 39 -11.34 12.00 22.11
CA ALA A 39 -10.34 12.36 23.11
C ALA A 39 -10.88 13.43 24.09
N GLU A 40 -11.63 14.43 23.61
CA GLU A 40 -12.16 15.52 24.44
C GLU A 40 -12.95 15.02 25.67
N ASN A 41 -13.72 13.95 25.49
CA ASN A 41 -14.61 13.41 26.51
C ASN A 41 -14.08 12.12 27.17
N ALA A 42 -12.89 11.66 26.79
CA ALA A 42 -12.32 10.42 27.29
C ALA A 42 -11.60 10.60 28.65
N PRO A 43 -11.56 9.56 29.50
CA PRO A 43 -10.67 9.56 30.67
C PRO A 43 -9.19 9.66 30.28
N GLU A 44 -8.34 10.21 31.14
CA GLU A 44 -6.92 10.49 30.83
C GLU A 44 -6.13 9.26 30.33
N GLY A 45 -6.34 8.10 30.97
CA GLY A 45 -5.69 6.85 30.55
C GLY A 45 -6.19 6.28 29.21
N ILE A 46 -7.32 6.78 28.70
CA ILE A 46 -7.88 6.44 27.38
C ILE A 46 -7.47 7.50 26.35
N LYS A 47 -7.40 8.78 26.75
CA LYS A 47 -6.89 9.88 25.90
C LYS A 47 -5.51 9.57 25.35
N GLU A 48 -4.59 9.13 26.19
CA GLU A 48 -3.23 8.73 25.77
C GLU A 48 -3.26 7.66 24.66
N LYS A 49 -4.16 6.69 24.77
CA LYS A 49 -4.30 5.61 23.78
C LYS A 49 -5.02 6.03 22.50
N ILE A 50 -6.00 6.93 22.61
CA ILE A 50 -6.61 7.58 21.46
C ILE A 50 -5.56 8.40 20.71
N GLU A 51 -4.70 9.11 21.44
CA GLU A 51 -3.61 9.91 20.89
C GLU A 51 -2.60 9.05 20.13
N GLU A 52 -2.19 7.92 20.70
CA GLU A 52 -1.31 6.94 20.06
C GLU A 52 -1.87 6.48 18.70
N VAL A 53 -3.16 6.08 18.67
CA VAL A 53 -3.81 5.65 17.43
C VAL A 53 -3.95 6.81 16.44
N LYS A 54 -4.25 8.02 16.91
CA LYS A 54 -4.35 9.22 16.09
C LYS A 54 -3.02 9.57 15.42
N GLU A 55 -1.91 9.48 16.15
CA GLU A 55 -0.57 9.72 15.62
C GLU A 55 -0.20 8.74 14.50
N ASN A 56 -0.57 7.46 14.63
CA ASN A 56 -0.39 6.47 13.56
C ASN A 56 -1.17 6.85 12.29
N LEU A 57 -2.41 7.34 12.43
CA LEU A 57 -3.20 7.81 11.29
C LEU A 57 -2.55 9.03 10.62
N ILE A 58 -2.13 10.01 11.42
CA ILE A 58 -1.42 11.22 10.95
C ILE A 58 -0.17 10.83 10.15
N GLU A 59 0.58 9.85 10.64
CA GLU A 59 1.76 9.34 9.95
C GLU A 59 1.41 8.71 8.60
N ARG A 60 0.39 7.85 8.54
CA ARG A 60 -0.09 7.25 7.27
C ARG A 60 -0.57 8.29 6.28
N ILE A 61 -1.30 9.31 6.74
CA ILE A 61 -1.77 10.40 5.87
C ILE A 61 -0.58 11.18 5.30
N GLY A 62 0.41 11.51 6.13
CA GLY A 62 1.62 12.18 5.68
C GLY A 62 2.39 11.37 4.63
N LEU A 63 2.53 10.05 4.84
CA LEU A 63 3.16 9.16 3.85
C LEU A 63 2.36 9.09 2.54
N ASN A 64 1.03 9.06 2.61
CA ASN A 64 0.18 9.11 1.42
C ASN A 64 0.37 10.43 0.66
N LEU A 65 0.47 11.56 1.35
CA LEU A 65 0.74 12.86 0.71
C LEU A 65 2.11 12.88 0.01
N GLU A 66 3.13 12.23 0.57
CA GLU A 66 4.47 12.13 -0.03
C GLU A 66 4.52 11.15 -1.23
N GLN A 67 3.80 10.03 -1.15
CA GLN A 67 3.93 8.91 -2.11
C GLN A 67 2.88 8.91 -3.22
N LYS A 68 1.69 9.49 -3.00
CA LYS A 68 0.58 9.45 -3.97
C LYS A 68 0.75 10.56 -5.04
N PRO A 69 0.19 10.35 -6.25
CA PRO A 69 0.27 11.33 -7.32
C PRO A 69 -0.43 12.66 -6.98
N ALA A 70 -0.07 13.73 -7.72
CA ALA A 70 -0.67 15.06 -7.57
C ALA A 70 -2.21 15.06 -7.71
N GLU A 71 -2.77 14.22 -8.57
CA GLU A 71 -4.23 14.07 -8.69
C GLU A 71 -4.89 13.61 -7.39
N TRP A 72 -4.24 12.69 -6.65
CA TRP A 72 -4.73 12.24 -5.34
C TRP A 72 -4.61 13.36 -4.31
N GLN A 73 -3.51 14.12 -4.33
CA GLN A 73 -3.31 15.27 -3.44
C GLN A 73 -4.39 16.34 -3.65
N GLU A 74 -4.75 16.63 -4.90
CA GLU A 74 -5.83 17.58 -5.22
C GLU A 74 -7.21 17.05 -4.81
N ARG A 75 -7.48 15.75 -5.00
CA ARG A 75 -8.70 15.12 -4.47
C ARG A 75 -8.76 15.18 -2.94
N PHE A 76 -7.62 14.97 -2.26
CA PHE A 76 -7.53 15.06 -0.81
C PHE A 76 -7.78 16.49 -0.32
N LYS A 77 -7.15 17.49 -0.96
CA LYS A 77 -7.40 18.91 -0.70
C LYS A 77 -8.89 19.23 -0.83
N ASN A 78 -9.50 18.91 -1.97
CA ASN A 78 -10.93 19.11 -2.20
C ASN A 78 -11.79 18.40 -1.15
N TYR A 79 -11.43 17.18 -0.75
CA TYR A 79 -12.14 16.46 0.29
C TYR A 79 -12.07 17.19 1.63
N VAL A 80 -10.89 17.62 2.07
CA VAL A 80 -10.70 18.31 3.35
C VAL A 80 -11.45 19.63 3.39
N GLU A 81 -11.42 20.40 2.30
CA GLU A 81 -12.10 21.69 2.15
C GLU A 81 -13.63 21.55 2.15
N ASN A 82 -14.18 20.54 1.47
CA ASN A 82 -15.62 20.45 1.24
C ASN A 82 -16.38 19.48 2.18
N THR A 83 -15.69 18.66 2.97
CA THR A 83 -16.35 17.71 3.88
C THR A 83 -16.85 18.41 5.15
N ALA A 84 -18.01 18.02 5.68
CA ALA A 84 -18.52 18.53 6.95
C ALA A 84 -17.58 18.15 8.13
N GLY A 85 -17.24 19.12 8.98
CA GLY A 85 -16.37 18.96 10.15
C GLY A 85 -16.04 20.30 10.82
N GLU A 86 -15.39 20.26 11.98
CA GLU A 86 -14.94 21.45 12.70
C GLU A 86 -13.64 21.96 12.08
N ALA A 87 -13.68 23.16 11.48
CA ALA A 87 -12.55 23.73 10.75
C ALA A 87 -11.26 23.83 11.59
N GLU A 88 -11.40 24.12 12.88
CA GLU A 88 -10.29 24.21 13.83
C GLU A 88 -9.59 22.86 14.05
N LYS A 89 -10.35 21.78 14.28
CA LYS A 89 -9.81 20.42 14.45
C LYS A 89 -9.12 19.92 13.18
N LYS A 90 -9.69 20.22 12.02
CA LYS A 90 -9.03 19.92 10.73
C LYS A 90 -7.71 20.66 10.60
N ALA A 91 -7.68 21.94 10.96
CA ALA A 91 -6.46 22.73 10.92
C ALA A 91 -5.38 22.14 11.84
N GLU A 92 -5.75 21.71 13.05
CA GLU A 92 -4.81 21.06 13.98
C GLU A 92 -4.22 19.77 13.37
N ILE A 93 -5.05 18.88 12.84
CA ILE A 93 -4.60 17.64 12.18
C ILE A 93 -3.66 17.96 11.02
N LEU A 94 -4.01 18.94 10.18
CA LEU A 94 -3.16 19.37 9.05
C LEU A 94 -1.82 19.94 9.52
N GLN A 95 -1.79 20.71 10.60
CA GLN A 95 -0.54 21.22 11.18
C GLN A 95 0.34 20.07 11.69
N ARG A 96 -0.23 19.09 12.38
CA ARG A 96 0.52 17.91 12.84
C ARG A 96 1.09 17.10 11.68
N ILE A 97 0.29 16.85 10.63
CA ILE A 97 0.76 16.20 9.40
C ILE A 97 1.93 16.98 8.80
N ARG A 98 1.80 18.31 8.66
CA ARG A 98 2.85 19.19 8.15
C ARG A 98 4.14 19.05 8.95
N THR A 99 4.06 19.09 10.29
CA THR A 99 5.22 18.94 11.17
C THR A 99 5.90 17.58 10.96
N LYS A 100 5.15 16.48 10.84
CA LYS A 100 5.73 15.14 10.61
C LYS A 100 6.46 15.05 9.26
N ILE A 101 5.88 15.61 8.20
CA ILE A 101 6.52 15.67 6.87
C ILE A 101 7.83 16.49 6.96
N GLN A 102 7.80 17.66 7.58
CA GLN A 102 8.98 18.51 7.76
C GLN A 102 10.09 17.81 8.56
N GLN A 103 9.73 17.09 9.63
CA GLN A 103 10.69 16.31 10.42
C GLN A 103 11.35 15.21 9.58
N ARG A 104 10.60 14.51 8.73
CA ARG A 104 11.17 13.50 7.81
C ARG A 104 12.12 14.13 6.80
N GLU A 105 11.74 15.24 6.19
CA GLU A 105 12.59 15.99 5.25
C GLU A 105 13.89 16.46 5.91
N GLN A 106 13.81 16.99 7.14
CA GLN A 106 14.97 17.40 7.93
C GLN A 106 15.87 16.21 8.28
N ASN A 107 15.28 15.08 8.69
CA ASN A 107 16.02 13.86 9.00
C ASN A 107 16.73 13.29 7.77
N GLN A 108 16.08 13.29 6.61
CA GLN A 108 16.68 12.88 5.34
C GLN A 108 17.82 13.81 4.95
N SER A 109 17.63 15.12 5.08
CA SER A 109 18.67 16.12 4.82
C SER A 109 19.87 15.97 5.77
N ALA A 110 19.61 15.69 7.05
CA ALA A 110 20.65 15.42 8.04
C ALA A 110 21.42 14.14 7.67
N LEU A 111 20.74 13.08 7.26
CA LEU A 111 21.37 11.84 6.81
C LEU A 111 22.26 12.06 5.58
N GLN A 112 21.80 12.82 4.60
CA GLN A 112 22.59 13.21 3.42
C GLN A 112 23.84 14.00 3.81
N LYS A 113 23.71 14.97 4.73
CA LYS A 113 24.87 15.72 5.25
C LYS A 113 25.85 14.81 5.97
N LEU A 114 25.38 13.87 6.78
CA LEU A 114 26.23 12.89 7.46
C LEU A 114 26.96 11.96 6.49
N GLN A 115 26.31 11.56 5.39
CA GLN A 115 26.94 10.79 4.32
C GLN A 115 28.13 11.55 3.71
N ILE A 116 27.93 12.82 3.36
CA ILE A 116 29.00 13.68 2.82
C ILE A 116 30.15 13.83 3.82
N LEU A 117 29.85 14.06 5.10
CA LEU A 117 30.87 14.16 6.14
C LEU A 117 31.67 12.87 6.29
N ASN A 118 31.02 11.71 6.17
CA ASN A 118 31.70 10.41 6.17
C ASN A 118 32.60 10.23 4.95
N GLU A 119 32.17 10.66 3.77
CA GLU A 119 33.02 10.64 2.57
C GLU A 119 34.26 11.51 2.74
N ILE A 120 34.12 12.72 3.28
CA ILE A 120 35.24 13.62 3.57
C ILE A 120 36.19 12.97 4.59
N ARG A 121 35.64 12.40 5.67
CA ARG A 121 36.41 11.68 6.70
C ARG A 121 37.27 10.57 6.08
N LEU A 122 36.69 9.78 5.19
CA LEU A 122 37.39 8.68 4.51
C LEU A 122 38.49 9.18 3.56
N ARG A 123 38.35 10.37 2.97
CA ARG A 123 39.40 10.97 2.13
C ARG A 123 40.56 11.51 2.96
N LEU A 124 40.29 12.13 4.11
CA LEU A 124 41.31 12.74 4.97
C LEU A 124 42.13 11.69 5.73
N ASN A 125 41.49 10.59 6.16
CA ASN A 125 42.16 9.48 6.81
C ASN A 125 41.72 8.18 6.12
N PRO A 126 42.35 7.84 4.98
CA PRO A 126 42.01 6.62 4.28
C PRO A 126 42.29 5.44 5.20
N LEU A 127 41.30 4.54 5.31
CA LEU A 127 41.49 3.27 5.99
C LEU A 127 42.76 2.61 5.44
N PRO A 128 43.64 2.04 6.30
CA PRO A 128 44.87 1.41 5.84
C PRO A 128 44.52 0.37 4.78
N THR A 129 44.92 0.64 3.53
CA THR A 129 44.79 -0.30 2.43
C THR A 129 45.66 -1.49 2.81
N SER A 130 45.02 -2.64 2.99
CA SER A 130 45.70 -3.87 3.38
C SER A 130 46.50 -4.39 2.19
N THR A 131 47.72 -3.88 2.03
CA THR A 131 48.79 -4.54 1.29
C THR A 131 49.75 -5.18 2.29
N THR A 132 49.84 -6.50 2.21
CA THR A 132 50.88 -7.40 2.77
C THR A 132 51.11 -7.36 4.29
N SER A 133 50.59 -8.37 5.00
CA SER A 133 51.27 -8.91 6.19
C SER A 133 50.88 -10.37 6.41
N THR A 134 51.81 -11.26 6.08
CA THR A 134 51.85 -12.65 6.51
C THR A 134 52.05 -12.70 8.02
N SER A 135 51.04 -13.09 8.80
CA SER A 135 51.16 -13.53 10.19
C SER A 135 49.88 -14.29 10.62
N PRO A 136 50.00 -15.26 11.54
CA PRO A 136 49.19 -16.47 11.51
C PRO A 136 47.77 -16.30 12.02
N LEU A 137 46.91 -17.18 11.49
CA LEU A 137 45.47 -17.29 11.68
C LEU A 137 45.03 -17.15 13.14
N ARG A 138 44.62 -15.93 13.53
CA ARG A 138 43.47 -15.79 14.43
C ARG A 138 42.23 -15.80 13.56
N THR A 139 41.37 -16.80 13.73
CA THR A 139 40.05 -16.86 13.12
C THR A 139 39.24 -15.65 13.59
N ARG A 140 39.35 -14.54 12.84
CA ARG A 140 38.48 -13.38 13.00
C ARG A 140 37.10 -13.82 12.52
N GLU A 141 36.16 -13.92 13.44
CA GLU A 141 34.75 -13.92 13.11
C GLU A 141 34.48 -12.70 12.22
N LYS A 142 34.04 -12.95 10.99
CA LYS A 142 33.80 -11.90 10.01
C LYS A 142 32.45 -11.26 10.32
N PHE A 143 32.45 -10.16 11.06
CA PHE A 143 31.26 -9.35 11.27
C PHE A 143 30.98 -8.47 10.04
N CYS A 144 29.77 -8.57 9.51
CA CYS A 144 29.27 -7.70 8.45
C CYS A 144 28.05 -6.93 8.94
N VAL A 145 28.01 -5.62 8.66
CA VAL A 145 26.83 -4.80 8.89
C VAL A 145 25.71 -5.20 7.92
N ALA A 146 24.46 -5.20 8.40
CA ALA A 146 23.28 -5.51 7.60
C ALA A 146 22.81 -4.32 6.73
N GLN A 147 23.75 -3.57 6.16
CA GLN A 147 23.46 -2.46 5.25
C GLN A 147 23.27 -3.00 3.83
N TRP A 148 22.23 -2.55 3.13
CA TRP A 148 21.98 -2.91 1.74
C TRP A 148 22.73 -1.97 0.80
N ASP A 149 23.79 -2.48 0.18
CA ASP A 149 24.65 -1.80 -0.81
C ASP A 149 25.19 -2.85 -1.80
N PRO A 150 24.33 -3.35 -2.69
CA PRO A 150 24.54 -4.63 -3.36
C PRO A 150 25.74 -4.62 -4.30
N VAL A 151 26.40 -5.78 -4.40
CA VAL A 151 27.52 -6.01 -5.33
C VAL A 151 27.36 -7.33 -6.07
N CYS A 152 27.81 -7.36 -7.33
CA CYS A 152 27.87 -8.57 -8.12
C CYS A 152 29.22 -9.25 -7.91
N GLY A 153 29.22 -10.51 -7.47
CA GLY A 153 30.42 -11.32 -7.43
C GLY A 153 30.83 -11.83 -8.82
N LYS A 154 32.13 -12.07 -9.05
CA LYS A 154 32.63 -12.75 -10.27
C LYS A 154 32.06 -14.15 -10.47
N ASN A 155 31.41 -14.72 -9.45
CA ASN A 155 30.66 -15.96 -9.51
C ASN A 155 29.21 -15.80 -10.01
N GLY A 156 28.79 -14.60 -10.44
CA GLY A 156 27.42 -14.33 -10.89
C GLY A 156 26.40 -14.33 -9.75
N LYS A 157 26.82 -14.15 -8.49
CA LYS A 157 25.91 -14.02 -7.34
C LYS A 157 25.92 -12.61 -6.80
N THR A 158 24.73 -12.06 -6.58
CA THR A 158 24.53 -10.81 -5.84
C THR A 158 24.74 -11.01 -4.35
N TYR A 159 25.51 -10.13 -3.72
CA TYR A 159 25.69 -10.06 -2.27
C TYR A 159 25.09 -8.76 -1.72
N SER A 160 24.49 -8.82 -0.53
CA SER A 160 23.80 -7.68 0.11
C SER A 160 24.72 -6.47 0.28
N ASN A 161 26.01 -6.72 0.49
CA ASN A 161 27.07 -5.72 0.40
C ASN A 161 28.45 -6.35 0.16
N SER A 162 29.44 -5.49 -0.06
CA SER A 162 30.83 -5.88 -0.27
C SER A 162 31.45 -6.67 0.90
N CYS A 163 31.00 -6.46 2.13
CA CYS A 163 31.45 -7.26 3.27
C CYS A 163 31.00 -8.71 3.13
N PHE A 164 29.73 -8.95 2.80
CA PHE A 164 29.21 -10.31 2.61
C PHE A 164 29.88 -11.03 1.44
N ALA A 165 30.22 -10.33 0.35
CA ALA A 165 31.00 -10.91 -0.76
C ALA A 165 32.39 -11.37 -0.31
N LYS A 166 33.12 -10.50 0.40
CA LYS A 166 34.45 -10.82 0.98
C LYS A 166 34.38 -11.90 2.06
N ALA A 167 33.30 -11.92 2.84
CA ALA A 167 33.06 -12.94 3.84
C ALA A 167 32.94 -14.32 3.19
N ALA A 168 32.24 -14.40 2.06
CA ALA A 168 32.12 -15.57 1.21
C ALA A 168 33.36 -15.87 0.36
N GLY A 169 34.42 -15.05 0.42
CA GLY A 169 35.64 -15.26 -0.36
C GLY A 169 35.48 -15.00 -1.86
N VAL A 170 34.51 -14.18 -2.25
CA VAL A 170 34.18 -13.90 -3.66
C VAL A 170 34.67 -12.51 -4.06
N GLU A 171 35.43 -12.45 -5.15
CA GLU A 171 35.81 -11.19 -5.77
C GLU A 171 34.60 -10.48 -6.38
N ILE A 172 34.54 -9.16 -6.23
CA ILE A 172 33.46 -8.34 -6.78
C ILE A 172 33.76 -8.06 -8.27
N ALA A 173 32.79 -8.33 -9.13
CA ALA A 173 32.81 -8.01 -10.55
C ALA A 173 32.48 -6.54 -10.80
N HIS A 174 31.35 -6.06 -10.27
CA HIS A 174 30.90 -4.68 -10.39
C HIS A 174 29.96 -4.29 -9.22
N PRO A 175 29.81 -2.99 -8.91
CA PRO A 175 28.77 -2.51 -7.99
C PRO A 175 27.37 -2.75 -8.55
N GLY A 176 26.38 -2.85 -7.66
CA GLY A 176 25.01 -3.24 -8.01
C GLY A 176 24.81 -4.75 -8.02
N ILE A 177 23.57 -5.19 -8.22
CA ILE A 177 23.23 -6.61 -8.33
C ILE A 177 23.84 -7.21 -9.59
N CYS A 178 24.12 -8.52 -9.59
CA CYS A 178 24.50 -9.20 -10.83
C CYS A 178 23.37 -9.14 -11.86
N GLU A 179 23.75 -8.89 -13.10
CA GLU A 179 22.91 -9.14 -14.27
C GLU A 179 22.85 -10.65 -14.48
N ASN A 180 22.04 -11.34 -13.69
CA ASN A 180 21.83 -12.75 -13.93
C ASN A 180 20.98 -12.89 -15.19
N ASN A 181 21.63 -13.37 -16.26
CA ASN A 181 21.03 -14.28 -17.21
C ASN A 181 20.62 -15.58 -16.48
N THR A 182 19.72 -15.46 -15.50
CA THR A 182 18.86 -16.58 -15.15
C THR A 182 17.88 -16.75 -16.28
N THR A 183 18.19 -17.75 -17.10
CA THR A 183 17.22 -18.62 -17.74
C THR A 183 16.19 -19.09 -16.70
N THR A 184 15.20 -18.25 -16.42
CA THR A 184 13.84 -18.70 -16.56
C THR A 184 13.53 -18.52 -18.04
N SER A 185 13.57 -19.63 -18.77
CA SER A 185 12.80 -19.80 -19.99
C SER A 185 11.31 -19.59 -19.67
N ASP A 186 10.92 -18.33 -19.52
CA ASP A 186 9.55 -17.79 -19.63
C ASP A 186 9.55 -16.30 -19.22
N PHE A 187 10.38 -15.50 -19.90
CA PHE A 187 10.06 -14.10 -20.11
C PHE A 187 9.99 -13.90 -21.61
N ARG A 188 8.81 -14.18 -22.18
CA ARG A 188 8.39 -13.47 -23.39
C ARG A 188 8.34 -11.98 -23.02
N GLU A 189 8.64 -11.16 -24.02
CA GLU A 189 8.49 -9.70 -24.01
C GLU A 189 7.36 -9.24 -23.10
N GLU A 190 7.47 -8.06 -22.51
CA GLU A 190 6.30 -7.32 -22.05
C GLU A 190 5.31 -7.19 -23.22
N GLU A 191 4.46 -8.20 -23.41
CA GLU A 191 3.15 -8.02 -23.96
C GLU A 191 2.51 -7.03 -22.99
N LYS A 192 2.52 -5.76 -23.40
CA LYS A 192 1.50 -4.79 -22.99
C LYS A 192 0.20 -5.60 -22.90
N ILE A 193 -0.26 -5.90 -21.69
CA ILE A 193 -1.47 -6.68 -21.48
C ILE A 193 -2.55 -5.90 -22.23
N LYS A 194 -2.90 -6.39 -23.42
CA LYS A 194 -3.86 -5.74 -24.27
C LYS A 194 -5.16 -5.87 -23.48
N PRO A 195 -5.79 -4.76 -23.06
CA PRO A 195 -6.98 -4.85 -22.23
C PRO A 195 -8.00 -5.70 -22.98
N LEU A 196 -8.55 -6.71 -22.28
CA LEU A 196 -9.58 -7.61 -22.76
C LEU A 196 -10.62 -6.83 -23.55
N THR A 197 -10.91 -7.24 -24.79
CA THR A 197 -11.92 -6.60 -25.62
C THR A 197 -13.33 -6.86 -25.09
N GLU A 198 -14.30 -6.06 -25.52
CA GLU A 198 -15.70 -6.27 -25.13
C GLU A 198 -16.21 -7.66 -25.53
N GLU A 199 -15.84 -8.13 -26.72
CA GLU A 199 -16.25 -9.44 -27.25
C GLU A 199 -15.70 -10.59 -26.40
N GLU A 200 -14.43 -10.51 -26.02
CA GLU A 200 -13.80 -11.51 -25.14
C GLU A 200 -14.40 -11.47 -23.73
N ALA A 201 -14.72 -10.29 -23.21
CA ALA A 201 -15.41 -10.15 -21.93
C ALA A 201 -16.82 -10.76 -21.98
N ARG A 202 -17.54 -10.61 -23.09
CA ARG A 202 -18.85 -11.24 -23.30
C ARG A 202 -18.74 -12.76 -23.38
N ALA A 203 -17.73 -13.29 -24.05
CA ALA A 203 -17.49 -14.74 -24.10
C ALA A 203 -17.27 -15.31 -22.69
N ILE A 204 -16.43 -14.67 -21.88
CA ILE A 204 -16.19 -15.08 -20.48
C ILE A 204 -17.47 -14.99 -19.66
N ALA A 205 -18.26 -13.92 -19.83
CA ALA A 205 -19.53 -13.78 -19.12
C ALA A 205 -20.53 -14.89 -19.50
N LEU A 206 -20.57 -15.31 -20.77
CA LEU A 206 -21.43 -16.37 -21.29
C LEU A 206 -21.08 -17.76 -20.73
N GLU A 207 -19.81 -18.00 -20.43
CA GLU A 207 -19.35 -19.27 -19.83
C GLU A 207 -19.44 -19.28 -18.30
N SER A 208 -19.76 -18.14 -17.68
CA SER A 208 -19.78 -17.98 -16.23
C SER A 208 -21.15 -18.23 -15.62
N GLU A 209 -21.21 -18.20 -14.28
CA GLU A 209 -22.47 -18.21 -13.53
C GLU A 209 -23.43 -17.09 -13.93
N CYS A 210 -22.93 -15.99 -14.50
CA CYS A 210 -23.77 -14.89 -14.99
C CYS A 210 -24.82 -15.38 -16.00
N ALA A 211 -24.42 -16.18 -17.00
CA ALA A 211 -25.34 -16.67 -18.02
C ALA A 211 -26.24 -17.82 -17.53
N LYS A 212 -25.91 -18.43 -16.40
CA LYS A 212 -26.73 -19.48 -15.78
C LYS A 212 -27.91 -18.93 -15.00
N ILE A 213 -27.78 -17.71 -14.46
CA ILE A 213 -28.82 -17.09 -13.63
C ILE A 213 -29.66 -16.06 -14.38
N GLY A 214 -29.31 -15.73 -15.61
CA GLY A 214 -30.00 -14.70 -16.37
C GLY A 214 -29.40 -14.44 -17.75
N LYS A 215 -29.97 -13.45 -18.44
CA LYS A 215 -29.60 -13.06 -19.80
C LYS A 215 -28.73 -11.80 -19.78
N LEU A 216 -27.56 -11.88 -20.42
CA LEU A 216 -26.66 -10.74 -20.62
C LEU A 216 -27.27 -9.78 -21.66
N SER A 217 -27.19 -8.47 -21.38
CA SER A 217 -27.62 -7.39 -22.27
C SER A 217 -26.52 -7.02 -23.27
N GLN A 218 -26.91 -6.31 -24.33
CA GLN A 218 -25.97 -5.66 -25.23
C GLN A 218 -25.31 -4.42 -24.62
N GLN A 219 -25.80 -3.89 -23.48
CA GLN A 219 -25.12 -2.79 -22.79
C GLN A 219 -23.91 -3.31 -22.00
N ALA A 220 -22.73 -2.83 -22.35
CA ALA A 220 -21.50 -3.06 -21.60
C ALA A 220 -20.72 -1.76 -21.43
N ALA A 221 -20.04 -1.61 -20.30
CA ALA A 221 -19.18 -0.46 -20.03
C ALA A 221 -17.86 -0.92 -19.39
N PHE A 222 -16.75 -0.40 -19.89
CA PHE A 222 -15.44 -0.67 -19.31
C PHE A 222 -15.06 0.37 -18.25
N ASN A 223 -14.68 -0.10 -17.07
CA ASN A 223 -14.10 0.73 -16.02
C ASN A 223 -12.57 0.56 -16.06
N LYS A 224 -11.89 1.60 -16.54
CA LYS A 224 -10.42 1.63 -16.66
C LYS A 224 -9.70 1.63 -15.31
N PHE A 225 -10.32 2.14 -14.24
CA PHE A 225 -9.72 2.20 -12.91
C PHE A 225 -9.68 0.82 -12.23
N SER A 226 -10.79 0.09 -12.29
CA SER A 226 -10.87 -1.28 -11.74
C SER A 226 -10.50 -2.36 -12.75
N GLN A 227 -10.22 -1.99 -14.00
CA GLN A 227 -9.94 -2.90 -15.11
C GLN A 227 -11.03 -3.96 -15.26
N THR A 228 -12.30 -3.54 -15.28
CA THR A 228 -13.46 -4.44 -15.34
C THR A 228 -14.46 -4.04 -16.41
N TRP A 229 -14.99 -5.02 -17.13
CA TRP A 229 -16.16 -4.89 -17.98
C TRP A 229 -17.43 -5.12 -17.17
N TRP A 230 -18.36 -4.20 -17.27
CA TRP A 230 -19.67 -4.28 -16.64
C TRP A 230 -20.71 -4.51 -17.72
N ILE A 231 -21.19 -5.74 -17.84
CA ILE A 231 -22.21 -6.13 -18.81
C ILE A 231 -23.53 -6.16 -18.07
N GLU A 232 -24.47 -5.28 -18.42
CA GLU A 232 -25.80 -5.31 -17.80
C GLU A 232 -26.47 -6.64 -18.06
N MET A 233 -27.29 -7.12 -17.12
CA MET A 233 -27.98 -8.38 -17.28
C MET A 233 -29.38 -8.34 -16.66
N LYS A 234 -30.23 -9.26 -17.09
CA LYS A 234 -31.54 -9.50 -16.48
C LYS A 234 -31.54 -10.89 -15.87
N VAL A 235 -31.75 -10.96 -14.57
CA VAL A 235 -31.82 -12.23 -13.83
C VAL A 235 -33.20 -12.86 -14.04
N ASP A 236 -33.26 -14.18 -14.15
CA ASP A 236 -34.53 -14.88 -14.36
C ASP A 236 -35.43 -14.75 -13.13
N GLU A 237 -36.72 -14.42 -13.33
CA GLU A 237 -37.67 -14.20 -12.23
C GLU A 237 -37.76 -15.37 -11.25
N LYS A 238 -37.53 -16.60 -11.72
CA LYS A 238 -37.50 -17.80 -10.88
C LYS A 238 -36.36 -17.74 -9.86
N VAL A 239 -35.16 -17.34 -10.29
CA VAL A 239 -33.98 -17.19 -9.43
C VAL A 239 -34.19 -16.06 -8.42
N ILE A 240 -34.82 -14.98 -8.85
CA ILE A 240 -35.14 -13.83 -7.99
C ILE A 240 -36.07 -14.25 -6.84
N ARG A 241 -37.11 -15.05 -7.14
CA ARG A 241 -38.03 -15.60 -6.14
C ARG A 241 -37.35 -16.63 -5.23
N GLU A 242 -36.55 -17.54 -5.78
CA GLU A 242 -35.85 -18.58 -5.01
C GLU A 242 -34.79 -18.00 -4.06
N LYS A 243 -34.06 -16.97 -4.49
CA LYS A 243 -32.99 -16.34 -3.72
C LYS A 243 -33.45 -15.11 -2.91
N ASN A 244 -34.74 -14.80 -2.91
CA ASN A 244 -35.34 -13.65 -2.25
C ASN A 244 -34.60 -12.33 -2.54
N ILE A 245 -34.20 -12.16 -3.80
CA ILE A 245 -33.45 -10.98 -4.24
C ILE A 245 -34.46 -9.85 -4.40
N SER A 246 -34.27 -8.74 -3.68
CA SER A 246 -35.15 -7.57 -3.73
C SER A 246 -35.08 -6.90 -5.10
N ASP A 247 -35.91 -7.38 -6.03
CA ASP A 247 -35.92 -7.01 -7.45
C ASP A 247 -36.29 -5.54 -7.72
N LYS A 248 -36.83 -4.82 -6.73
CA LYS A 248 -37.51 -3.54 -7.00
C LYS A 248 -36.60 -2.32 -7.18
N MET A 249 -35.29 -2.41 -6.92
CA MET A 249 -34.40 -1.23 -6.97
C MET A 249 -32.95 -1.53 -7.39
N CYS A 250 -32.63 -2.74 -7.87
CA CYS A 250 -31.27 -3.15 -8.17
C CYS A 250 -31.09 -3.61 -9.62
N ASN A 251 -30.13 -3.03 -10.32
CA ASN A 251 -29.74 -3.44 -11.67
C ASN A 251 -28.52 -4.38 -11.58
N PRO A 252 -28.66 -5.68 -11.87
CA PRO A 252 -27.54 -6.60 -11.87
C PRO A 252 -26.66 -6.40 -13.12
N ALA A 253 -25.36 -6.62 -12.94
CA ALA A 253 -24.39 -6.65 -14.00
C ALA A 253 -23.43 -7.83 -13.79
N CYS A 254 -23.04 -8.47 -14.88
CA CYS A 254 -21.91 -9.38 -14.89
C CYS A 254 -20.62 -8.57 -15.04
N VAL A 255 -19.77 -8.64 -14.03
CA VAL A 255 -18.51 -7.91 -13.94
C VAL A 255 -17.37 -8.86 -14.29
N VAL A 256 -16.69 -8.59 -15.40
CA VAL A 256 -15.56 -9.39 -15.88
C VAL A 256 -14.27 -8.61 -15.66
N ASN A 257 -13.33 -9.17 -14.89
CA ASN A 257 -12.03 -8.57 -14.69
C ASN A 257 -11.15 -8.78 -15.94
N ALA A 258 -10.68 -7.67 -16.53
CA ALA A 258 -9.92 -7.68 -17.78
C ALA A 258 -8.49 -8.22 -17.63
N ILE A 259 -7.99 -8.37 -16.41
CA ILE A 259 -6.67 -8.94 -16.11
C ILE A 259 -6.82 -10.43 -15.72
N THR A 260 -7.69 -10.73 -14.75
CA THR A 260 -7.82 -12.09 -14.21
C THR A 260 -8.77 -12.99 -15.00
N LYS A 261 -9.53 -12.43 -15.95
CA LYS A 261 -10.53 -13.13 -16.78
C LYS A 261 -11.60 -13.86 -15.96
N LYS A 262 -11.89 -13.38 -14.75
CA LYS A 262 -12.96 -13.90 -13.88
C LYS A 262 -14.21 -13.05 -13.98
N ALA A 263 -15.38 -13.70 -13.98
CA ALA A 263 -16.68 -13.07 -14.01
C ALA A 263 -17.43 -13.27 -12.68
N GLU A 264 -18.04 -12.21 -12.18
CA GLU A 264 -18.87 -12.21 -10.97
C GLU A 264 -20.12 -11.34 -11.15
N ILE A 265 -21.19 -11.63 -10.40
CA ILE A 265 -22.43 -10.84 -10.47
C ILE A 265 -22.37 -9.72 -9.44
N ASN A 266 -22.64 -8.50 -9.86
CA ASN A 266 -22.70 -7.32 -9.00
C ASN A 266 -24.05 -6.61 -9.14
N TRP A 267 -24.64 -6.20 -8.01
CA TRP A 267 -25.98 -5.59 -7.95
C TRP A 267 -25.86 -4.09 -7.66
N ARG A 268 -26.24 -3.26 -8.63
CA ARG A 268 -26.26 -1.80 -8.47
C ARG A 268 -27.64 -1.35 -8.01
N CYS A 269 -27.81 -1.15 -6.72
CA CYS A 269 -29.07 -0.72 -6.13
C CYS A 269 -29.14 0.80 -6.01
N THR A 270 -30.16 1.42 -6.60
CA THR A 270 -30.48 2.83 -6.34
C THR A 270 -31.48 2.88 -5.21
N GLY A 271 -31.06 3.27 -4.01
CA GLY A 271 -31.95 3.47 -2.85
C GLY A 271 -32.02 4.95 -2.49
N LEU A 272 -33.17 5.61 -2.75
CA LEU A 272 -33.62 6.68 -1.87
C LEU A 272 -34.02 5.99 -0.56
N ILE A 273 -33.23 6.20 0.49
CA ILE A 273 -33.63 5.85 1.86
C ILE A 273 -34.88 6.70 2.13
N LYS A 274 -36.05 6.06 2.19
CA LYS A 274 -37.25 6.65 2.78
C LYS A 274 -37.32 6.24 4.24
#